data_AF-A0A2V9QYM7-F1
#
_entry.id   AF-A0A2V9QYM7-F1
#
_cell.length_a   1.000
_cell.length_b   1.000
_cell.length_c   1.000
_cell.angle_alpha   90.00
_cell.angle_beta   90.00
_cell.angle_gamma   90.00
#
_symmetry.space_group_name_H-M   'P 1'
#
loop_
_entity.id
_entity.type
_entity.pdbx_description
1 polymer ?
#
loop_
_entity_poly.entity_id
_entity_poly.type
_entity_poly.pdbx_seq_one_letter_code
_entity_poly.pdbx_strand_id
1 'polypeptide(L)' 'MVQGNFDTYQPVRITEAPEIEAYYVSSSESPTGAGEPPVPPLAPALCNAIYAATKKRLRALPIIS' A
#
# COMPACT_ATOMS: atom_id res chain seq x y z
N MET A 1 4.54 19.02 13.81
CA MET A 1 5.25 18.28 12.76
C MET A 1 4.77 18.82 11.43
N VAL A 2 5.63 19.51 10.68
CA VAL A 2 5.26 20.05 9.36
C VAL A 2 6.14 19.33 8.35
N GLN A 3 5.52 18.44 7.56
CA GLN A 3 6.14 17.87 6.38
C GLN A 3 6.21 18.99 5.33
N GLY A 4 7.42 19.44 4.99
CA GLY A 4 7.63 20.62 4.14
C GLY A 4 8.24 20.30 2.77
N ASN A 5 8.96 19.18 2.64
CA ASN A 5 9.64 18.75 1.41
C ASN A 5 9.99 17.23 1.50
N PHE A 6 10.57 16.61 0.47
CA PHE A 6 10.85 15.16 0.39
C PHE A 6 12.00 14.66 1.30
N ASP A 7 12.68 15.57 1.99
CA ASP A 7 13.58 15.28 3.10
C ASP A 7 12.82 15.06 4.42
N THR A 8 11.61 15.63 4.55
CA THR A 8 10.76 15.58 5.75
C THR A 8 9.46 14.79 5.57
N TYR A 9 9.02 14.59 4.33
CA TYR A 9 8.03 13.60 3.90
C TYR A 9 8.76 12.42 3.27
N GLN A 10 8.59 11.22 3.81
CA GLN A 10 9.26 10.01 3.32
C GLN A 10 8.31 9.17 2.47
N PRO A 11 8.21 9.41 1.16
CA PRO A 11 7.58 8.45 0.25
C PRO A 11 8.47 7.21 0.11
N VAL A 12 7.86 6.11 -0.31
CA VAL A 12 8.58 4.89 -0.67
C VAL A 12 9.62 5.20 -1.75
N ARG A 13 10.86 4.80 -1.53
CA ARG A 13 11.98 4.92 -2.48
C ARG A 13 12.14 3.65 -3.29
N ILE A 14 12.84 3.74 -4.43
CA ILE A 14 13.09 2.58 -5.31
C ILE A 14 13.78 1.41 -4.59
N THR A 15 14.61 1.70 -3.58
CA THR A 15 15.31 0.70 -2.76
C THR A 15 14.42 0.01 -1.73
N GLU A 16 13.23 0.56 -1.47
CA GLU A 16 12.25 0.04 -0.51
C GLU A 16 11.08 -0.67 -1.22
N ALA A 17 10.96 -0.48 -2.53
CA ALA A 17 9.91 -1.10 -3.32
C ALA A 17 10.12 -2.63 -3.36
N PRO A 18 9.12 -3.43 -2.94
CA PRO A 18 9.18 -4.87 -3.11
C PRO A 18 9.01 -5.23 -4.60
N GLU A 19 9.21 -6.51 -4.92
CA GLU A 19 8.74 -7.05 -6.19
C GLU A 19 7.20 -6.96 -6.26
N ILE A 20 6.69 -6.48 -7.40
CA ILE A 20 5.26 -6.26 -7.62
C ILE A 20 4.86 -7.00 -8.89
N GLU A 21 3.87 -7.89 -8.76
CA GLU A 21 3.21 -8.54 -9.88
C GLU A 21 1.80 -7.97 -10.06
N ALA A 22 1.39 -7.71 -11.30
CA ALA A 22 0.07 -7.19 -11.64
C ALA A 22 -0.71 -8.20 -12.47
N TYR A 23 -1.94 -8.48 -12.05
CA TYR A 23 -2.83 -9.43 -12.69
C TYR A 23 -4.14 -8.73 -13.08
N TYR A 24 -4.59 -8.95 -14.31
CA TYR A 24 -5.88 -8.47 -14.79
C TYR A 24 -6.88 -9.61 -14.79
N VAL A 25 -8.05 -9.36 -14.19
CA VAL A 25 -9.17 -10.27 -14.24
C VAL A 25 -9.99 -9.97 -15.49
N SER A 26 -10.30 -11.00 -16.29
CA SER A 26 -11.12 -10.84 -17.49
C SER A 26 -12.54 -10.38 -17.14
N SER A 27 -13.07 -9.45 -17.93
CA SER A 27 -14.42 -8.90 -17.77
C SER A 27 -15.07 -8.65 -19.13
N SER A 28 -16.38 -8.90 -19.24
CA SER A 28 -17.20 -8.54 -20.41
C SER A 28 -17.86 -7.17 -20.27
N GLU A 29 -17.73 -6.53 -19.12
CA GLU A 29 -18.29 -5.20 -18.86
C GLU A 29 -17.52 -4.12 -19.64
N SER A 30 -18.18 -2.99 -19.89
CA SER A 30 -17.53 -1.82 -20.47
C SER A 30 -16.33 -1.37 -19.61
N PRO A 31 -15.21 -0.94 -20.22
CA PRO A 31 -14.04 -0.50 -19.47
C PRO A 31 -14.35 0.64 -18.50
N THR A 32 -13.76 0.57 -17.31
CA THR A 32 -13.84 1.61 -16.27
C THR A 32 -12.43 2.04 -15.82
N GLY A 33 -12.36 3.01 -14.90
CA GLY A 33 -11.08 3.45 -14.32
C GLY A 33 -10.40 2.36 -13.50
N ALA A 34 -9.07 2.22 -13.66
CA ALA A 34 -8.23 1.25 -12.96
C ALA A 34 -7.12 1.90 -12.08
N GLY A 35 -7.03 3.23 -12.03
CA GLY A 35 -5.98 3.93 -11.29
C GLY A 35 -6.15 3.93 -9.77
N GLU A 36 -7.37 4.19 -9.28
CA GLU A 36 -7.70 4.21 -7.85
C GLU A 36 -7.95 2.84 -7.22
N PRO A 37 -8.62 1.85 -7.88
CA PRO A 37 -8.95 0.55 -7.30
C PRO A 37 -7.81 -0.20 -6.57
N PRO A 38 -6.54 -0.19 -7.03
CA PRO A 38 -5.47 -0.87 -6.30
C PRO A 38 -5.02 -0.15 -5.01
N VAL A 39 -5.40 1.12 -4.79
CA VAL A 39 -4.91 1.93 -3.64
C VAL A 39 -5.56 1.52 -2.30
N PRO A 40 -6.91 1.44 -2.17
CA PRO A 40 -7.55 1.07 -0.91
C PRO A 40 -7.13 -0.28 -0.30
N PRO A 41 -6.94 -1.37 -1.06
CA PRO A 41 -6.60 -2.67 -0.49
C PRO A 41 -5.14 -2.80 -0.01
N LEU A 42 -4.24 -1.90 -0.43
CA LEU A 42 -2.80 -2.00 -0.13
C LEU A 42 -2.51 -1.96 1.38
N ALA A 43 -2.97 -0.92 2.08
CA ALA A 43 -2.71 -0.74 3.51
C ALA A 43 -3.26 -1.88 4.40
N PRO A 44 -4.52 -2.35 4.23
CA PRO A 44 -5.02 -3.48 5.02
C PRO A 44 -4.32 -4.80 4.68
N ALA A 45 -3.91 -5.04 3.43
CA ALA A 45 -3.12 -6.21 3.05
C ALA A 45 -1.77 -6.24 3.79
N LEU A 46 -1.06 -5.11 3.81
CA LEU A 46 0.20 -4.98 4.57
C LEU A 46 -0.01 -5.19 6.08
N CYS A 47 -1.04 -4.58 6.67
CA CYS A 47 -1.36 -4.77 8.09
C CYS A 47 -1.71 -6.23 8.42
N ASN A 48 -2.39 -6.94 7.51
CA ASN A 48 -2.69 -8.36 7.66
C ASN A 48 -1.42 -9.21 7.59
N ALA A 49 -0.49 -8.92 6.67
CA ALA A 49 0.79 -9.60 6.57
C ALA A 49 1.63 -9.44 7.86
N ILE A 50 1.70 -8.22 8.40
CA ILE A 50 2.37 -7.96 9.68
C ILE A 50 1.72 -8.75 10.82
N TYR A 51 0.39 -8.78 10.89
CA TYR A 51 -0.31 -9.58 11.89
C TYR A 51 -0.03 -11.08 11.72
N ALA A 52 -0.03 -11.59 10.48
CA ALA A 52 0.26 -12.99 10.20
C ALA A 52 1.66 -13.39 10.72
N ALA A 53 2.66 -12.53 10.46
CA ALA A 53 4.06 -12.75 10.84
C ALA A 53 4.34 -12.53 12.34
N THR A 54 3.67 -11.58 13.00
CA THR A 54 4.05 -11.11 14.35
C THR A 54 2.98 -11.31 15.42
N LYS A 55 1.74 -11.63 15.03
CA LYS A 55 0.52 -11.60 15.87
C LYS A 55 0.19 -10.24 16.49
N LYS A 56 0.89 -9.16 16.11
CA LYS A 56 0.57 -7.79 16.52
C LYS A 56 -0.43 -7.18 15.54
N ARG A 57 -1.57 -6.72 16.05
CA ARG A 57 -2.63 -6.11 15.23
C ARG A 57 -2.45 -4.59 15.18
N LEU A 58 -2.11 -4.07 14.01
CA LEU A 58 -2.04 -2.63 13.75
C LEU A 58 -3.39 -2.10 13.29
N ARG A 59 -3.79 -0.94 13.83
CA ARG A 59 -5.05 -0.23 13.51
C ARG A 59 -4.87 1.26 13.24
N ALA A 60 -3.64 1.77 13.39
CA ALA A 60 -3.28 3.15 13.16
C ALA A 60 -2.22 3.20 12.06
N LEU A 61 -2.35 4.21 11.19
CA LEU A 61 -1.38 4.54 10.15
C LEU A 61 -0.82 5.95 10.44
N PRO A 62 0.39 6.28 9.99
CA PRO A 62 1.35 5.38 9.32
C PRO A 62 1.91 4.32 10.28
N ILE A 63 2.44 3.22 9.72
CA ILE A 63 3.10 2.18 10.51
C ILE A 63 4.50 2.70 10.85
N ILE A 64 4.63 3.30 12.04
CA ILE A 64 5.89 3.80 12.56
C ILE A 64 6.43 2.77 13.55
N SER A 65 7.70 2.40 13.40
CA SER A 65 8.42 1.56 14.36
C SER A 65 8.65 2.27 15.68
#